data_AF-A0A6P6VPF1-F1
#
_entry.id   AF-A0A6P6VPF1-F1
#
_cell.length_a   1.000
_cell.length_b   1.000
_cell.length_c   1.000
_cell.angle_alpha   90.00
_cell.angle_beta   90.00
_cell.angle_gamma   90.00
#
_symmetry.space_group_name_H-M   'P 1'
#
loop_
_entity.id
_entity.type
_entity.pdbx_description
1 polymer ?
#
loop_
_entity_poly.entity_id
_entity_poly.type
_entity_poly.pdbx_seq_one_letter_code
_entity_poly.pdbx_strand_id
1 'polypeptide(L)'
;MVRIHVKHGCRRAVNGADGELEFLYDCETSSTIQHITQDITEIANFQLQIRQLGCQLLPPVAALLHTHRPQVIALHRALSEATSYASKEQVVHGKPLSILVLRDHIRIIATAFVVNYKLLNFQDSNFKQLLSDHAQVAVTSLKSCLLVQQWQVGSAK
;
A
#
# COMPACT_ATOMS: atom_id res chain seq x y z
N MET A 1 -14.69 -19.65 -3.95
CA MET A 1 -13.74 -18.53 -3.79
C MET A 1 -13.44 -17.96 -5.16
N VAL A 2 -13.36 -16.64 -5.30
CA VAL A 2 -13.03 -15.94 -6.54
C VAL A 2 -11.80 -15.07 -6.29
N ARG A 3 -10.90 -15.02 -7.27
CA ARG A 3 -9.74 -14.14 -7.28
C ARG A 3 -9.99 -12.94 -8.17
N ILE A 4 -9.80 -11.75 -7.62
CA ILE A 4 -9.99 -10.47 -8.29
C ILE A 4 -8.61 -9.84 -8.51
N HIS A 5 -8.31 -9.46 -9.76
CA HIS A 5 -7.14 -8.64 -10.08
C HIS A 5 -7.56 -7.17 -10.09
N VAL A 6 -7.02 -6.40 -9.16
CA VAL A 6 -7.27 -4.98 -9.01
C VAL A 6 -6.08 -4.20 -9.56
N LYS A 7 -6.37 -3.16 -10.36
CA LYS A 7 -5.39 -2.17 -10.81
C LYS A 7 -5.85 -0.79 -10.33
N HIS A 8 -4.97 -0.02 -9.71
CA HIS A 8 -5.28 1.29 -9.17
C HIS A 8 -4.07 2.22 -9.24
N GLY A 9 -4.30 3.51 -9.49
CA GLY A 9 -3.23 4.45 -9.74
C GLY A 9 -3.75 5.65 -10.52
N CYS A 10 -3.03 6.77 -10.44
CA CYS A 10 -3.42 7.98 -11.14
C CYS A 10 -2.58 8.11 -12.41
N ARG A 11 -3.23 8.06 -13.58
CA ARG A 11 -2.64 8.10 -14.93
C ARG A 11 -1.78 9.35 -15.24
N ARG A 12 -1.62 10.29 -14.31
CA ARG A 12 -0.72 11.45 -14.42
C ARG A 12 0.65 11.12 -13.81
N ALA A 13 1.33 10.13 -14.36
CA ALA A 13 2.78 10.04 -14.23
C ALA A 13 3.40 11.10 -15.14
N VAL A 14 3.58 12.32 -14.62
CA VAL A 14 4.54 13.26 -15.21
C VAL A 14 5.91 12.59 -15.02
N ASN A 15 6.49 12.07 -16.11
CA ASN A 15 7.81 11.42 -16.20
C ASN A 15 7.86 9.88 -16.18
N GLY A 16 6.84 9.18 -16.70
CA GLY A 16 7.02 7.80 -17.20
C GLY A 16 7.39 6.72 -16.18
N ALA A 17 7.40 7.02 -14.88
CA ALA A 17 7.59 6.04 -13.82
C ALA A 17 6.24 5.47 -13.38
N ASP A 18 6.15 4.15 -13.52
CA ASP A 18 5.13 3.18 -13.08
C ASP A 18 4.29 3.66 -11.85
N GLY A 19 3.28 4.51 -12.11
CA GLY A 19 2.36 5.02 -11.09
C GLY A 19 1.21 4.05 -10.77
N GLU A 20 1.07 3.01 -11.59
CA GLU A 20 0.05 1.98 -11.50
C GLU A 20 0.45 0.93 -10.46
N LEU A 21 -0.40 0.78 -9.44
CA LEU A 21 -0.35 -0.30 -8.48
C LEU A 21 -1.34 -1.38 -8.89
N GLU A 22 -1.01 -2.62 -8.58
CA GLU A 22 -1.93 -3.72 -8.81
C GLU A 22 -1.80 -4.79 -7.73
N PHE A 23 -2.88 -5.54 -7.54
CA PHE A 23 -2.89 -6.67 -6.63
C PHE A 23 -3.96 -7.71 -6.92
N LEU A 24 -3.74 -8.89 -6.36
CA LEU A 24 -4.71 -9.97 -6.31
C LEU A 24 -5.42 -9.96 -4.95
N TYR A 25 -6.74 -10.14 -4.95
CA TYR A 25 -7.56 -10.26 -3.73
C TYR A 25 -8.49 -11.46 -3.88
N ASP A 26 -8.52 -12.31 -2.84
CA ASP A 26 -9.37 -13.49 -2.82
C ASP A 26 -10.59 -13.22 -1.92
N CYS A 27 -11.79 -13.48 -2.45
CA CYS A 27 -13.04 -13.36 -1.70
C CYS A 27 -13.94 -14.58 -1.89
N GLU A 28 -14.95 -14.70 -1.04
CA GLU A 28 -15.98 -15.72 -1.23
C GLU A 28 -16.94 -15.31 -2.36
N THR A 29 -17.54 -16.29 -3.03
CA THR A 29 -18.59 -16.04 -4.03
C THR A 29 -19.86 -15.47 -3.42
N SER A 30 -20.05 -15.68 -2.12
CA SER A 30 -21.13 -15.15 -1.28
C SER A 30 -20.89 -13.72 -0.81
N SER A 31 -19.67 -13.17 -0.97
CA SER A 31 -19.34 -11.82 -0.50
C SER A 31 -20.15 -10.76 -1.25
N THR A 32 -20.67 -9.78 -0.54
CA THR A 32 -21.39 -8.66 -1.16
C THR A 32 -20.43 -7.70 -1.85
N ILE A 33 -20.90 -7.00 -2.88
CA ILE A 33 -20.12 -5.97 -3.59
C ILE A 33 -19.60 -4.90 -2.63
N GLN A 34 -20.38 -4.55 -1.60
CA GLN A 34 -19.99 -3.56 -0.59
C GLN A 34 -18.78 -4.03 0.22
N HIS A 35 -18.80 -5.27 0.68
CA HIS A 35 -17.68 -5.87 1.42
C HIS A 35 -16.43 -5.95 0.55
N ILE A 36 -16.57 -6.44 -0.69
CA ILE A 36 -15.47 -6.52 -1.66
C ILE A 36 -14.87 -5.12 -1.92
N THR A 37 -15.71 -4.11 -2.11
CA THR A 37 -15.24 -2.73 -2.37
C THR A 37 -14.51 -2.16 -1.16
N GLN A 38 -15.00 -2.43 0.05
CA GLN A 38 -14.34 -1.98 1.29
C GLN A 38 -12.95 -2.60 1.42
N ASP A 39 -12.84 -3.92 1.25
CA ASP A 39 -11.58 -4.65 1.35
C ASP A 39 -10.57 -4.19 0.29
N ILE A 40 -11.00 -4.06 -0.96
CA ILE A 40 -10.17 -3.55 -2.06
C ILE A 40 -9.69 -2.14 -1.78
N THR A 41 -10.56 -1.26 -1.25
CA THR A 41 -10.19 0.11 -0.89
C THR A 41 -9.14 0.12 0.22
N GLU A 42 -9.32 -0.74 1.23
CA GLU A 42 -8.39 -0.84 2.35
C GLU A 42 -7.01 -1.36 1.90
N ILE A 43 -6.95 -2.41 1.08
CA ILE A 43 -5.70 -2.91 0.49
C ILE A 43 -5.01 -1.83 -0.35
N ALA A 44 -5.76 -1.11 -1.19
CA ALA A 44 -5.21 -0.06 -2.03
C ALA A 44 -4.59 1.08 -1.18
N ASN A 45 -5.27 1.48 -0.10
CA ASN A 45 -4.77 2.47 0.84
C ASN A 45 -3.47 1.99 1.53
N PHE A 46 -3.42 0.73 1.98
CA PHE A 46 -2.21 0.18 2.58
C PHE A 46 -1.03 0.09 1.61
N GLN A 47 -1.25 -0.35 0.36
CA GLN A 47 -0.20 -0.34 -0.66
C GLN A 47 0.33 1.08 -0.90
N LEU A 48 -0.56 2.08 -0.99
CA LEU A 48 -0.15 3.47 -1.17
C LEU A 48 0.68 3.97 0.01
N GLN A 49 0.23 3.69 1.23
CA GLN A 49 0.92 4.07 2.46
C GLN A 49 2.30 3.44 2.57
N ILE A 50 2.42 2.14 2.30
CA ILE A 50 3.71 1.41 2.29
C ILE A 50 4.64 1.99 1.21
N ARG A 51 4.12 2.29 0.02
CA ARG A 51 4.92 2.91 -1.05
C ARG A 51 5.46 4.27 -0.62
N GLN A 52 4.64 5.12 -0.03
CA GLN A 52 5.06 6.44 0.46
C GLN A 52 6.09 6.33 1.58
N LEU A 53 5.87 5.46 2.56
CA LEU A 53 6.83 5.13 3.61
C LEU A 53 8.16 4.68 2.99
N GLY A 54 8.13 3.79 2.02
CA GLY A 54 9.31 3.34 1.28
C GLY A 54 10.05 4.49 0.60
N CYS A 55 9.36 5.31 -0.19
CA CYS A 55 9.96 6.45 -0.90
C CYS A 55 10.62 7.47 0.04
N GLN A 56 10.04 7.73 1.21
CA GLN A 56 10.55 8.74 2.14
C GLN A 56 11.60 8.21 3.10
N LEU A 57 11.46 6.96 3.56
CA LEU A 57 12.27 6.41 4.65
C LEU A 57 13.39 5.49 4.17
N LEU A 58 13.24 4.76 3.07
CA LEU A 58 14.30 3.86 2.60
C LEU A 58 15.61 4.61 2.30
N PRO A 59 15.64 5.76 1.58
CA PRO A 59 16.90 6.45 1.29
C PRO A 59 17.69 6.89 2.54
N PRO A 60 17.10 7.60 3.52
CA PRO A 60 17.86 8.00 4.71
C PRO A 60 18.21 6.82 5.61
N VAL A 61 17.35 5.80 5.71
CA VAL A 61 17.65 4.59 6.50
C VAL A 61 18.80 3.79 5.87
N ALA A 62 18.81 3.65 4.54
CA ALA A 62 19.88 2.98 3.80
C ALA A 62 21.22 3.70 3.98
N ALA A 63 21.21 5.04 3.96
CA ALA A 63 22.41 5.84 4.23
C ALA A 63 23.00 5.58 5.62
N LEU A 64 22.19 5.21 6.61
CA LEU A 64 22.63 4.91 7.98
C LEU A 64 23.03 3.44 8.22
N LEU A 65 22.93 2.56 7.22
CA LEU A 65 23.26 1.14 7.40
C LEU A 65 24.72 0.89 7.80
N HIS A 66 25.64 1.75 7.37
CA HIS A 66 27.07 1.69 7.73
C HIS A 66 27.32 1.87 9.24
N THR A 67 26.34 2.38 9.99
CA THR A 67 26.45 2.50 11.46
C THR A 67 26.31 1.16 12.18
N HIS A 68 25.93 0.10 11.46
CA HIS A 68 25.71 -1.27 11.98
C HIS A 68 24.79 -1.34 13.22
N ARG A 69 23.93 -0.35 13.41
CA ARG A 69 23.00 -0.32 14.54
C ARG A 69 21.85 -1.31 14.29
N PRO A 70 21.56 -2.23 15.23
CA PRO A 70 20.49 -3.22 15.07
C PRO A 70 19.12 -2.59 14.76
N GLN A 71 18.84 -1.41 15.32
CA GLN A 71 17.58 -0.70 15.17
C GLN A 71 17.39 -0.16 13.74
N VAL A 72 18.47 0.35 13.12
CA VAL A 72 18.47 0.86 11.74
C VAL A 72 18.32 -0.30 10.77
N ILE A 73 19.03 -1.40 11.01
CA ILE A 73 18.92 -2.64 10.22
C ILE A 73 17.48 -3.19 10.30
N ALA A 74 16.89 -3.23 11.49
CA ALA A 74 15.51 -3.69 11.69
C ALA A 74 14.49 -2.82 10.94
N LEU A 75 14.63 -1.49 10.99
CA LEU A 75 13.75 -0.58 10.25
C LEU A 75 13.93 -0.72 8.74
N HIS A 76 15.16 -0.80 8.25
CA HIS A 76 15.45 -1.03 6.83
C HIS A 76 14.80 -2.33 6.34
N ARG A 77 14.96 -3.40 7.11
CA ARG A 77 14.38 -4.71 6.82
C ARG A 77 12.86 -4.64 6.78
N ALA A 78 12.23 -4.05 7.80
CA ALA A 78 10.77 -3.91 7.86
C ALA A 78 10.20 -3.13 6.65
N LEU A 79 10.85 -2.03 6.26
CA LEU A 79 10.48 -1.25 5.08
C LEU A 79 10.68 -2.04 3.79
N SER A 80 11.80 -2.75 3.65
CA SER A 80 12.11 -3.54 2.45
C SER A 80 11.14 -4.73 2.29
N GLU A 81 10.85 -5.44 3.38
CA GLU A 81 9.88 -6.55 3.37
C GLU A 81 8.47 -6.06 3.05
N ALA A 82 8.02 -4.97 3.68
CA ALA A 82 6.70 -4.41 3.41
C ALA A 82 6.56 -3.92 1.96
N THR A 83 7.58 -3.23 1.43
CA THR A 83 7.56 -2.73 0.05
C THR A 83 7.58 -3.86 -0.97
N SER A 84 8.37 -4.92 -0.77
CA SER A 84 8.33 -6.11 -1.62
C SER A 84 6.96 -6.82 -1.54
N TYR A 85 6.41 -7.01 -0.33
CA TYR A 85 5.09 -7.62 -0.16
C TYR A 85 3.98 -6.82 -0.86
N ALA A 86 3.99 -5.50 -0.74
CA ALA A 86 3.02 -4.60 -1.35
C ALA A 86 3.27 -4.32 -2.85
N SER A 87 4.33 -4.85 -3.45
CA SER A 87 4.70 -4.61 -4.84
C SER A 87 3.87 -5.44 -5.83
N LYS A 88 4.14 -5.30 -7.13
CA LYS A 88 3.58 -6.16 -8.18
C LYS A 88 4.15 -7.58 -8.21
N GLU A 89 5.23 -7.86 -7.45
CA GLU A 89 5.87 -9.19 -7.44
C GLU A 89 4.89 -10.28 -7.01
N GLN A 90 4.00 -9.99 -6.05
CA GLN A 90 2.96 -10.94 -5.67
C GLN A 90 2.01 -11.29 -6.81
N VAL A 91 1.73 -10.37 -7.76
CA VAL A 91 0.84 -10.64 -8.89
C VAL A 91 1.51 -11.62 -9.84
N VAL A 92 2.81 -11.39 -10.12
CA VAL A 92 3.65 -12.28 -10.93
C VAL A 92 3.70 -13.68 -10.33
N HIS A 93 3.73 -13.78 -9.00
CA HIS A 93 3.74 -15.04 -8.27
C HIS A 93 2.34 -15.60 -7.95
N GLY A 94 1.26 -14.96 -8.41
CA GLY A 94 -0.11 -15.42 -8.17
C GLY A 94 -0.52 -15.44 -6.70
N LYS A 95 0.08 -14.59 -5.86
CA LYS A 95 -0.17 -14.50 -4.42
C LYS A 95 -1.11 -13.33 -4.10
N PRO A 96 -2.27 -13.56 -3.46
CA PRO A 96 -3.15 -12.47 -3.06
C PRO A 96 -2.56 -11.68 -1.89
N LEU A 97 -2.91 -10.39 -1.83
CA LEU A 97 -2.64 -9.57 -0.66
C LEU A 97 -3.66 -9.84 0.43
N SER A 98 -3.19 -9.81 1.68
CA SER A 98 -4.01 -9.89 2.87
C SER A 98 -4.01 -8.55 3.60
N ILE A 99 -5.20 -8.03 3.89
CA ILE A 99 -5.42 -6.84 4.72
C ILE A 99 -4.68 -6.96 6.05
N LEU A 100 -4.77 -8.14 6.70
CA LEU A 100 -4.16 -8.38 8.00
C LEU A 100 -2.62 -8.30 7.94
N VAL A 101 -2.02 -8.87 6.89
CA VAL A 101 -0.56 -8.86 6.71
C VAL A 101 -0.06 -7.45 6.37
N LEU A 102 -0.77 -6.70 5.52
CA LEU A 102 -0.45 -5.30 5.22
C LEU A 102 -0.50 -4.42 6.47
N ARG A 103 -1.56 -4.59 7.28
CA ARG A 103 -1.71 -3.87 8.54
C ARG A 103 -0.58 -4.19 9.53
N ASP A 104 -0.17 -5.45 9.58
CA ASP A 104 0.94 -5.88 10.44
C ASP A 104 2.28 -5.28 9.99
N HIS A 105 2.55 -5.26 8.68
CA HIS A 105 3.73 -4.57 8.14
C HIS A 105 3.77 -3.10 8.56
N ILE A 106 2.66 -2.37 8.46
CA ILE A 106 2.58 -0.96 8.88
C ILE A 106 2.83 -0.82 10.39
N ARG A 107 2.28 -1.72 11.21
CA ARG A 107 2.51 -1.73 12.66
C ARG A 107 3.97 -1.99 13.03
N ILE A 108 4.62 -2.94 12.34
CA ILE A 108 6.03 -3.26 12.52
C ILE A 108 6.89 -2.06 12.13
N ILE A 109 6.62 -1.42 10.98
CA ILE A 109 7.31 -0.19 10.56
C ILE A 109 7.15 0.90 11.60
N ALA A 110 5.92 1.16 12.07
CA ALA A 110 5.66 2.20 13.07
C ALA A 110 6.43 1.94 14.38
N THR A 111 6.46 0.70 14.84
CA THR A 111 7.19 0.30 16.05
C THR A 111 8.70 0.49 15.87
N ALA A 112 9.24 0.04 14.73
CA ALA A 112 10.67 0.22 14.42
C ALA A 112 11.03 1.70 14.24
N PHE A 113 10.13 2.51 13.68
CA PHE A 113 10.36 3.95 13.46
C PHE A 113 10.43 4.73 14.78
N VAL A 114 9.53 4.47 15.73
CA VAL A 114 9.53 5.13 17.06
C VAL A 114 10.85 4.91 17.83
N VAL A 115 11.56 3.82 17.56
CA VAL A 115 12.88 3.57 18.15
C VAL A 115 13.99 4.36 17.44
N ASN A 116 13.80 4.72 16.16
CA ASN A 116 14.83 5.29 15.30
C ASN A 116 14.64 6.78 14.91
N TYR A 117 13.48 7.40 15.17
CA TYR A 117 13.16 8.73 14.64
C TYR A 117 14.19 9.83 14.96
N LYS A 118 14.75 9.81 16.19
CA LYS A 118 15.80 10.75 16.61
C LYS A 118 17.08 10.60 15.78
N LEU A 119 17.40 9.39 15.34
CA LEU A 119 18.58 9.09 14.54
C LEU A 119 18.42 9.51 13.09
N LEU A 120 17.18 9.48 12.59
CA LEU A 120 16.85 9.88 11.23
C LEU A 120 16.64 11.40 11.09
N ASN A 121 16.81 12.16 12.19
CA ASN A 121 16.48 13.59 12.26
C ASN A 121 15.03 13.89 11.85
N PHE A 122 14.11 12.93 12.02
CA PHE A 122 12.69 13.09 11.76
C PHE A 122 11.99 13.57 13.03
N GLN A 123 11.09 14.54 12.90
CA GLN A 123 10.15 14.93 13.96
C GLN A 123 9.04 13.88 14.04
N ASP A 124 8.63 13.47 15.25
CA ASP A 124 7.55 12.48 15.49
C ASP A 124 6.21 12.93 14.87
N SER A 125 5.98 14.24 14.79
CA SER A 125 4.82 14.86 14.12
C SER A 125 4.72 14.50 12.63
N ASN A 126 5.85 14.46 11.93
CA ASN A 126 5.89 14.20 10.48
C ASN A 126 5.49 12.76 10.17
N PHE A 127 5.86 11.82 11.06
CA PHE A 127 5.52 10.41 10.91
C PHE A 127 4.05 10.16 11.23
N LYS A 128 3.50 10.75 12.29
CA LYS A 128 2.07 10.64 12.59
C LYS A 128 1.21 11.23 11.47
N GLN A 129 1.65 12.35 10.89
CA GLN A 129 0.99 12.97 9.74
C GLN A 129 1.04 12.05 8.51
N LEU A 130 2.19 11.42 8.24
CA LEU A 130 2.34 10.43 7.17
C LEU A 130 1.51 9.17 7.39
N LEU A 131 1.27 8.77 8.65
CA LEU A 131 0.34 7.70 8.96
C LEU A 131 -1.14 8.12 8.85
N SER A 132 -1.46 9.42 9.00
CA SER A 132 -2.83 9.94 9.07
C SER A 132 -3.37 10.47 7.73
N ASP A 133 -2.52 11.04 6.87
CA ASP A 133 -2.93 11.74 5.64
C ASP A 133 -3.46 10.81 4.53
N HIS A 134 -3.46 9.49 4.72
CA HIS A 134 -3.58 8.52 3.63
C HIS A 134 -4.86 7.67 3.64
N ALA A 135 -5.85 8.04 4.45
CA ALA A 135 -7.18 7.43 4.43
C ALA A 135 -8.05 7.83 3.21
N GLN A 136 -7.65 8.82 2.40
CA GLN A 136 -8.58 9.52 1.49
C GLN A 136 -8.47 9.17 -0.02
N VAL A 137 -7.37 8.55 -0.50
CA VAL A 137 -7.02 8.58 -1.94
C VAL A 137 -7.68 7.46 -2.77
N ALA A 138 -7.90 6.25 -2.26
CA ALA A 138 -8.48 5.17 -3.06
C ALA A 138 -9.99 5.34 -3.36
N VAL A 139 -10.70 6.11 -2.52
CA VAL A 139 -12.16 6.26 -2.58
C VAL A 139 -12.63 6.96 -3.86
N THR A 140 -11.85 7.90 -4.41
CA THR A 140 -12.22 8.65 -5.62
C THR A 140 -12.00 7.86 -6.92
N SER A 141 -11.00 6.97 -6.96
CA SER A 141 -10.71 6.17 -8.17
C SER A 141 -11.61 4.93 -8.29
N LEU A 142 -11.98 4.30 -7.17
CA LEU A 142 -12.88 3.13 -7.21
C LEU A 142 -14.34 3.53 -7.50
N LYS A 143 -14.81 4.66 -6.96
CA LYS A 143 -16.15 5.18 -7.29
C LYS A 143 -16.29 5.46 -8.79
N SER A 144 -15.26 6.01 -9.44
CA SER A 144 -15.28 6.29 -10.87
C SER A 144 -15.23 5.01 -11.72
N CYS A 145 -14.48 3.98 -11.34
CA CYS A 145 -14.51 2.69 -12.02
C CYS A 145 -15.83 1.92 -11.85
N LEU A 146 -16.43 1.92 -10.65
CA LEU A 146 -17.74 1.29 -10.39
C LEU A 146 -18.89 2.00 -11.12
N LEU A 147 -18.86 3.33 -11.23
CA LEU A 147 -19.84 4.11 -12.01
C LEU A 147 -19.75 3.82 -13.52
N VAL A 148 -18.54 3.60 -14.05
CA VAL A 148 -18.35 3.24 -15.48
C VAL A 148 -18.89 1.83 -15.76
N GLN A 149 -18.73 0.87 -14.86
CA GLN A 149 -19.28 -0.47 -15.04
C GLN A 149 -20.82 -0.51 -14.90
N GLN A 150 -21.42 0.33 -14.04
CA GLN A 150 -22.89 0.44 -13.96
C GLN A 150 -23.51 1.07 -15.23
N TRP A 151 -22.79 1.94 -15.94
CA TRP A 151 -23.26 2.49 -17.21
C TRP A 151 -23.16 1.52 -18.40
N GLN A 152 -22.24 0.54 -18.35
CA GLN A 152 -22.09 -0.45 -19.42
C GLN A 152 -23.08 -1.62 -19.34
N VAL A 153 -23.71 -1.87 -18.18
CA VAL A 153 -24.72 -2.93 -18.02
C VAL A 153 -26.15 -2.44 -18.35
N GLY A 154 -26.33 -1.14 -18.64
CA GLY A 154 -27.63 -0.52 -18.95
C GLY A 154 -27.92 -0.24 -20.44
N SER A 155 -27.13 -0.78 -21.37
CA SER A 155 -27.37 -0.59 -22.82
C SER A 155 -27.07 -1.86 -23.62
N ALA A 156 -27.83 -2.92 -23.34
CA ALA A 156 -28.14 -3.95 -24.31
C ALA A 156 -29.67 -4.11 -24.30
N LYS A 157 -30.29 -3.63 -25.38
CA LYS A 157 -31.70 -3.89 -25.71
C LYS A 157 -31.91 -5.36 -26.03
#